data_AF-A0A9Q0XWT3-F1
#
_entry.id   AF-A0A9Q0XWT3-F1
#
_cell.length_a   1.000
_cell.length_b   1.000
_cell.length_c   1.000
_cell.angle_alpha   90.00
_cell.angle_beta   90.00
_cell.angle_gamma   90.00
#
_symmetry.space_group_name_H-M   'P 1'
#
loop_
_entity.id
_entity.type
_entity.pdbx_description
1 polymer ?
#
loop_
_entity_poly.entity_id
_entity_poly.type
_entity_poly.pdbx_seq_one_letter_code
_entity_poly.pdbx_strand_id
1 'polypeptide(L)'
;MAACQWALLNKLQPNLDTLPDMTRGDTSVAYQETLAESAQQMPLDRHTMDYATKSIATAVIIQHIAWFRLGSLAICSQTEDLSIDGEGLFHNTTDEIMNYIQKRRTTAK
;
A
#
# COMPACT_ATOMS: atom_id res chain seq x y z
N MET A 1 0.54 -0.34 -14.02
CA MET A 1 0.31 -0.45 -15.48
C MET A 1 0.95 0.70 -16.27
N ALA A 2 1.17 1.86 -15.66
CA ALA A 2 1.72 3.06 -16.30
C ALA A 2 3.09 2.89 -17.00
N ALA A 3 4.03 2.11 -16.45
CA ALA A 3 5.37 1.97 -17.02
C ALA A 3 5.38 1.24 -18.39
N CYS A 4 4.52 0.22 -18.57
CA CYS A 4 4.38 -0.47 -19.86
C CYS A 4 3.70 0.42 -20.90
N GLN A 5 2.67 1.17 -20.49
CA GLN A 5 1.96 2.09 -21.37
C GLN A 5 2.87 3.24 -21.85
N TRP A 6 3.66 3.83 -20.94
CA TRP A 6 4.64 4.85 -21.27
C TRP A 6 5.72 4.34 -22.24
N ALA A 7 6.24 3.14 -22.02
CA ALA A 7 7.23 2.52 -22.91
C ALA A 7 6.68 2.22 -24.31
N LEU A 8 5.39 1.84 -24.41
CA LEU A 8 4.71 1.64 -25.69
C LEU A 8 4.47 2.96 -26.43
N LEU A 9 4.06 4.01 -25.71
CA LEU A 9 3.86 5.36 -26.29
C LEU A 9 5.17 5.91 -26.86
N ASN A 10 6.28 5.82 -26.15
CA ASN A 10 7.57 6.29 -26.66
C ASN A 10 8.05 5.51 -27.91
N LYS A 11 7.66 4.24 -28.06
CA LYS A 11 7.93 3.46 -29.28
C LYS A 11 7.04 3.87 -30.46
N LEU A 12 5.88 4.46 -30.20
CA LEU A 12 4.96 4.98 -31.23
C LEU A 12 5.37 6.35 -31.75
N GLN A 13 6.13 7.13 -30.98
CA GLN A 13 6.64 8.45 -31.36
C GLN A 13 7.28 8.55 -32.75
N PRO A 14 8.25 7.69 -33.14
CA PRO A 14 8.84 7.77 -34.48
C PRO A 14 7.86 7.43 -35.61
N ASN A 15 6.79 6.70 -35.33
CA ASN A 15 5.77 6.38 -36.33
C ASN A 15 4.82 7.56 -36.55
N LEU A 16 4.62 8.41 -35.55
CA LEU A 16 3.79 9.62 -35.65
C LEU A 16 4.34 10.62 -36.68
N ASP A 17 5.67 10.70 -36.80
CA ASP A 17 6.34 11.58 -37.76
C ASP A 17 6.15 11.13 -39.21
N THR A 18 5.80 9.85 -39.44
CA THR A 18 5.58 9.30 -40.78
C THR A 18 4.13 9.44 -41.28
N LEU A 19 3.21 9.96 -40.46
CA LEU A 19 1.83 10.17 -40.88
C LEU A 19 1.68 11.31 -41.90
N PRO A 20 0.66 11.24 -42.78
CA PRO A 20 0.26 12.35 -43.63
C PRO A 20 -0.09 13.60 -42.81
N ASP A 21 0.21 14.79 -43.36
CA ASP A 21 0.05 16.07 -42.66
C ASP A 21 -1.41 16.34 -42.20
N MET A 22 -2.41 15.82 -42.93
CA MET A 22 -3.83 15.97 -42.58
C MET A 22 -4.22 15.25 -41.28
N THR A 23 -3.48 14.22 -40.88
CA THR A 23 -3.75 13.44 -39.65
C THR A 23 -2.73 13.68 -38.55
N ARG A 24 -1.54 14.20 -38.90
CA ARG A 24 -0.43 14.39 -37.96
C ARG A 24 -0.80 15.33 -36.81
N GLY A 25 -1.55 16.40 -37.09
CA GLY A 25 -1.99 17.37 -36.09
C GLY A 25 -2.81 16.71 -34.97
N ASP A 26 -3.93 16.08 -35.33
CA ASP A 26 -4.84 15.46 -34.36
C ASP A 26 -4.17 14.29 -33.61
N THR A 27 -3.36 13.48 -34.31
CA THR A 27 -2.63 12.38 -33.66
C THR A 27 -1.54 12.86 -32.71
N SER A 28 -0.92 14.01 -32.98
CA SER A 28 0.10 14.61 -32.10
C SER A 28 -0.52 15.15 -30.82
N VAL A 29 -1.70 15.78 -30.92
CA VAL A 29 -2.46 16.25 -29.75
C VAL A 29 -2.89 15.06 -28.89
N ALA A 30 -3.47 14.02 -29.48
CA ALA A 30 -3.85 12.81 -28.75
C ALA A 30 -2.64 12.09 -28.11
N TYR A 31 -1.48 12.11 -28.78
CA TYR A 31 -0.24 11.57 -28.21
C TYR A 31 0.24 12.37 -26.98
N GLN A 32 0.15 13.70 -27.03
CA GLN A 32 0.51 14.55 -25.89
C GLN A 32 -0.45 14.37 -24.71
N GLU A 33 -1.75 14.26 -24.97
CA GLU A 33 -2.77 13.99 -23.94
C GLU A 33 -2.54 12.64 -23.27
N THR A 34 -2.27 11.58 -24.05
CA THR A 34 -2.00 10.24 -23.50
C THR A 34 -0.69 10.18 -22.72
N LEU A 35 0.33 10.93 -23.12
CA LEU A 35 1.55 11.09 -22.32
C LEU A 35 1.26 11.79 -20.98
N ALA A 36 0.49 12.88 -20.99
CA ALA A 36 0.12 13.60 -19.77
C ALA A 36 -0.70 12.71 -18.81
N GLU A 37 -1.64 11.93 -19.34
CA GLU A 37 -2.42 10.98 -18.55
C GLU A 37 -1.54 9.87 -17.95
N SER A 38 -0.64 9.29 -18.74
CA SER A 38 0.29 8.25 -18.25
C SER A 38 1.21 8.75 -17.13
N ALA A 39 1.60 10.03 -17.18
CA ALA A 39 2.41 10.65 -16.14
C ALA A 39 1.62 10.85 -14.83
N GLN A 40 0.31 11.05 -14.90
CA GLN A 40 -0.57 11.17 -13.73
C GLN A 40 -0.96 9.81 -13.12
N GLN A 41 -0.87 8.72 -13.88
CA GLN A 41 -1.15 7.38 -13.36
C GLN A 41 -0.09 6.89 -12.36
N MET A 42 1.19 7.26 -12.53
CA MET A 42 2.23 6.86 -11.58
C MET A 42 2.01 7.40 -10.15
N PRO A 43 1.76 8.71 -9.92
CA PRO A 43 1.44 9.21 -8.60
C PRO A 43 0.10 8.67 -8.09
N LEU A 44 -0.88 8.46 -8.96
CA LEU A 44 -2.16 7.84 -8.57
C LEU A 44 -1.94 6.42 -8.02
N ASP A 45 -1.22 5.55 -8.75
CA ASP A 45 -0.87 4.19 -8.32
C ASP A 45 -0.17 4.23 -6.95
N ARG A 46 0.75 5.18 -6.74
CA ARG A 46 1.45 5.37 -5.46
C ARG A 46 0.50 5.78 -4.34
N HIS A 47 -0.41 6.72 -4.59
CA HIS A 47 -1.41 7.14 -3.60
C HIS A 47 -2.39 6.01 -3.26
N THR A 48 -2.81 5.23 -4.25
CA THR A 48 -3.67 4.06 -4.05
C THR A 48 -2.97 3.00 -3.20
N MET A 49 -1.68 2.74 -3.46
CA MET A 49 -0.88 1.81 -2.66
C MET A 49 -0.71 2.30 -1.22
N ASP A 50 -0.41 3.59 -1.00
CA ASP A 50 -0.29 4.18 0.33
C ASP A 50 -1.62 4.12 1.11
N TYR A 51 -2.73 4.45 0.44
CA TYR A 51 -4.06 4.34 1.02
C TYR A 51 -4.42 2.89 1.39
N ALA A 52 -4.17 1.93 0.49
CA ALA A 52 -4.42 0.51 0.74
C ALA A 52 -3.60 0.02 1.94
N THR A 53 -2.32 0.38 2.00
CA THR A 53 -1.42 0.02 3.11
C THR A 53 -1.93 0.56 4.43
N LYS A 54 -2.30 1.85 4.48
CA LYS A 54 -2.87 2.48 5.69
C LYS A 54 -4.22 1.86 6.10
N SER A 55 -5.06 1.53 5.12
CA SER A 55 -6.35 0.88 5.36
C SER A 55 -6.17 -0.50 5.99
N ILE A 56 -5.25 -1.32 5.45
CA ILE A 56 -4.92 -2.64 6.00
C ILE A 56 -4.35 -2.50 7.41
N ALA A 57 -3.39 -1.59 7.63
CA ALA A 57 -2.83 -1.36 8.96
C ALA A 57 -3.92 -0.96 9.98
N THR A 58 -4.84 -0.08 9.58
CA THR A 58 -5.97 0.33 10.43
C THR A 58 -6.89 -0.85 10.76
N ALA A 59 -7.21 -1.69 9.77
CA ALA A 59 -8.04 -2.88 9.98
C ALA A 59 -7.38 -3.87 10.95
N VAL A 60 -6.07 -4.09 10.81
CA VAL A 60 -5.28 -4.93 11.70
C VAL A 60 -5.27 -4.37 13.12
N ILE A 61 -5.08 -3.07 13.31
CA ILE A 61 -5.13 -2.42 14.64
C ILE A 61 -6.51 -2.60 15.29
N ILE A 62 -7.60 -2.38 14.53
CA ILE A 62 -8.96 -2.56 15.04
C ILE A 62 -9.18 -4.01 15.48
N GLN A 63 -8.72 -4.97 14.68
CA GLN A 63 -8.82 -6.40 15.02
C GLN A 63 -8.01 -6.74 16.27
N HIS A 64 -6.80 -6.21 16.43
CA HIS A 64 -6.01 -6.36 17.66
C HIS A 64 -6.77 -5.82 18.88
N ILE A 65 -7.28 -4.59 18.80
CA ILE A 65 -8.04 -3.97 19.90
C ILE A 65 -9.26 -4.83 20.25
N ALA A 66 -9.98 -5.36 19.26
CA ALA A 66 -11.11 -6.24 19.48
C ALA A 66 -10.71 -7.54 20.20
N TRP A 67 -9.62 -8.18 19.78
CA TRP A 67 -9.08 -9.38 20.41
C TRP A 67 -8.66 -9.14 21.87
N PHE A 68 -7.95 -8.05 22.16
CA PHE A 68 -7.56 -7.73 23.53
C PHE A 68 -8.75 -7.40 24.44
N ARG A 69 -9.75 -6.69 23.91
CA ARG A 69 -11.00 -6.41 24.65
C ARG A 69 -11.79 -7.67 24.97
N LEU A 70 -11.85 -8.63 24.05
CA LEU A 70 -12.51 -9.93 24.27
C LEU A 70 -11.72 -10.84 25.22
N GLY A 71 -10.39 -10.75 25.21
CA GLY A 71 -9.51 -11.61 26.00
C GLY A 71 -9.34 -11.23 27.48
N SER A 72 -10.01 -10.19 27.99
CA SER A 72 -9.80 -9.68 29.38
C SER A 72 -8.33 -9.30 29.67
N LEU A 73 -7.54 -9.03 28.63
CA LEU A 73 -6.14 -8.65 28.75
C LEU A 73 -6.06 -7.12 28.82
N ALA A 74 -5.89 -6.59 30.02
CA ALA A 74 -5.70 -5.15 30.29
C ALA A 74 -4.33 -4.63 29.83
N ILE A 75 -3.91 -4.97 28.62
CA ILE A 75 -2.65 -4.55 27.99
C ILE A 75 -3.03 -3.77 26.74
N CYS A 76 -3.64 -2.61 26.92
CA CYS A 76 -4.09 -1.78 25.80
C CYS A 76 -2.97 -0.86 25.29
N SER A 77 -1.82 -0.76 25.97
CA SER A 77 -0.85 0.33 25.76
C SER A 77 0.56 -0.10 25.32
N GLN A 78 0.86 -1.39 25.19
CA GLN A 78 2.20 -1.86 24.77
C GLN A 78 2.17 -2.67 23.46
N THR A 79 0.99 -3.02 22.96
CA THR A 79 0.82 -3.80 21.74
C THR A 79 0.58 -2.92 20.51
N GLU A 80 0.41 -1.61 20.69
CA GLU A 80 0.32 -0.64 19.59
C GLU A 80 1.66 -0.46 18.85
N ASP A 81 2.78 -0.90 19.45
CA ASP A 81 4.13 -0.81 18.85
C ASP A 81 4.60 -2.09 18.14
N LEU A 82 3.76 -3.13 18.03
CA LEU A 82 4.13 -4.37 17.34
C LEU A 82 4.14 -4.15 15.82
N SER A 83 5.29 -4.40 15.20
CA SER A 83 5.42 -4.38 13.74
C SER A 83 4.49 -5.39 13.09
N ILE A 84 3.79 -4.95 12.03
CA ILE A 84 2.92 -5.82 11.23
C ILE A 84 3.80 -6.53 10.21
N ASP A 85 4.14 -7.79 10.48
CA ASP A 85 4.98 -8.62 9.60
C ASP A 85 4.20 -9.26 8.43
N GLY A 86 2.87 -9.12 8.41
CA GLY A 86 2.02 -9.59 7.31
C GLY A 86 1.78 -11.11 7.26
N GLU A 87 2.45 -11.90 8.11
CA GLU A 87 2.25 -13.36 8.21
C GLU A 87 1.00 -13.75 9.02
N GLY A 88 0.45 -12.84 9.82
CA GLY A 88 -0.70 -13.10 10.68
C GLY A 88 -1.18 -11.85 11.41
N LEU A 89 -2.20 -12.02 12.27
CA LEU A 89 -2.71 -10.91 13.08
C LEU A 89 -1.63 -10.43 14.03
N PHE A 90 -0.92 -11.32 14.73
CA PHE A 90 0.13 -10.98 15.68
C PHE A 90 1.51 -11.33 15.13
N HIS A 91 2.54 -10.61 15.57
CA HIS A 91 3.94 -10.93 15.28
C HIS A 91 4.33 -12.26 15.97
N ASN A 92 5.26 -13.02 15.38
CA ASN A 92 5.70 -14.34 15.89
C ASN A 92 6.27 -14.30 17.34
N THR A 93 6.66 -13.13 17.82
CA THR A 93 7.21 -12.91 19.17
C THR A 93 6.13 -12.54 20.20
N THR A 94 4.88 -12.36 19.77
CA THR A 94 3.77 -11.92 20.64
C THR A 94 3.52 -12.93 21.77
N ASP A 95 3.59 -14.22 21.49
CA ASP A 95 3.42 -15.28 22.50
C ASP A 95 4.52 -15.24 23.57
N GLU A 96 5.76 -14.92 23.19
CA GLU A 96 6.89 -14.78 24.13
C GLU A 96 6.69 -13.57 25.05
N ILE A 97 6.25 -12.43 24.49
CA ILE A 97 5.97 -11.20 25.23
C ILE A 97 4.81 -11.42 26.21
N MET A 98 3.74 -12.07 25.75
CA MET A 98 2.58 -12.38 26.59
C MET A 98 2.96 -13.30 27.76
N ASN A 99 3.77 -14.33 27.50
CA ASN A 99 4.30 -15.20 28.54
C ASN A 99 5.20 -14.46 29.54
N TYR A 100 6.03 -13.52 29.07
CA TYR A 100 6.86 -12.68 29.94
C TYR A 100 6.01 -11.79 30.86
N ILE A 101 4.99 -11.12 30.31
CA ILE A 101 4.07 -10.26 31.08
C ILE A 101 3.30 -11.08 32.11
N GLN A 102 2.79 -12.26 31.72
CA GLN A 102 2.10 -13.18 32.61
C GLN A 102 3.00 -13.62 33.78
N LYS A 103 4.24 -14.03 33.48
CA LYS A 103 5.24 -14.40 34.50
C LYS A 103 5.48 -13.27 35.49
N ARG A 104 5.73 -12.04 35.02
CA ARG A 104 5.93 -10.87 35.90
C ARG A 104 4.75 -10.62 36.83
N ARG A 105 3.51 -10.77 36.34
CA ARG A 105 2.31 -10.64 37.18
C ARG A 105 2.21 -11.73 38.24
N THR A 106 2.54 -12.98 37.89
CA THR A 106 2.48 -14.09 38.85
C THR A 106 3.57 -14.04 39.90
N THR A 107 4.75 -13.48 39.58
CA THR A 107 5.88 -13.34 40.52
C THR A 107 5.84 -12.05 41.35
N ALA A 108 4.93 -11.13 41.04
CA ALA A 108 4.73 -9.88 41.78
C ALA A 108 3.63 -9.99 42.87
N LYS A 109 3.06 -11.19 43.06
CA LYS A 109 2.21 -11.55 44.22
C LYS A 109 3.06 -12.23 45.28
#